data_AF-A0A1L9QNG1-F1
#
_entry.id   AF-A0A1L9QNG1-F1
#
_cell.length_a   1.000
_cell.length_b   1.000
_cell.length_c   1.000
_cell.angle_alpha   90.00
_cell.angle_beta   90.00
_cell.angle_gamma   90.00
#
_symmetry.space_group_name_H-M   'P 1'
#
loop_
_entity.id
_entity.type
_entity.pdbx_description
1 polymer ?
#
loop_
_entity_poly.entity_id
_entity_poly.type
_entity_poly.pdbx_seq_one_letter_code
_entity_poly.pdbx_strand_id
1 'polypeptide(L)'
;MDYIDLAIAVLKSQDPYLIHSLTDFLMVLPTPGQIEGVLQDAVNQLAQIDRNTHQWILEHSGYLMPYIDLLQEKSGQSSVCPSDWINSNLNTAEFLA
;
A
#
# COMPACT_ATOMS: atom_id res chain seq x y z
N MET A 1 -12.37 -3.39 -21.15
CA MET A 1 -11.55 -2.59 -20.24
C MET A 1 -11.55 -3.32 -18.92
N ASP A 2 -10.37 -3.69 -18.44
CA ASP A 2 -10.22 -4.28 -17.11
C ASP A 2 -10.36 -3.19 -16.04
N TYR A 3 -10.92 -3.52 -14.88
CA TYR A 3 -11.01 -2.60 -13.75
C TYR A 3 -9.61 -2.17 -13.26
N ILE A 4 -8.63 -3.07 -13.39
CA ILE A 4 -7.24 -2.82 -13.03
C ILE A 4 -6.60 -1.78 -13.94
N ASP A 5 -6.78 -1.90 -15.27
CA ASP A 5 -6.27 -0.92 -16.24
C ASP A 5 -6.87 0.48 -16.00
N LEU A 6 -8.17 0.55 -15.68
CA LEU A 6 -8.84 1.80 -15.34
C LEU A 6 -8.27 2.40 -14.05
N ALA A 7 -8.08 1.60 -13.02
CA ALA A 7 -7.49 2.03 -11.76
C ALA A 7 -6.07 2.56 -11.96
N ILE A 8 -5.23 1.87 -12.74
CA ILE A 8 -3.87 2.34 -13.09
C ILE A 8 -3.93 3.69 -13.81
N ALA A 9 -4.82 3.84 -14.80
CA ALA A 9 -4.94 5.10 -15.56
C ALA A 9 -5.37 6.28 -14.67
N VAL A 10 -6.32 6.05 -13.76
CA VAL A 10 -6.77 7.06 -12.80
C VAL A 10 -5.66 7.38 -11.79
N LEU A 11 -4.99 6.39 -11.23
CA LEU A 11 -3.90 6.59 -10.28
C LEU A 11 -2.72 7.37 -10.90
N LYS A 12 -2.40 7.12 -12.17
CA LYS A 12 -1.40 7.89 -12.94
C LYS A 12 -1.76 9.35 -13.15
N SER A 13 -3.05 9.70 -13.14
CA SER A 13 -3.48 11.09 -13.25
C SER A 13 -3.10 11.91 -12.01
N GLN A 14 -2.92 11.25 -10.85
CA GLN A 14 -2.68 11.87 -9.55
C GLN A 14 -3.74 12.92 -9.17
N ASP A 15 -4.92 12.85 -9.79
CA ASP A 15 -6.03 13.77 -9.57
C ASP A 15 -6.91 13.23 -8.43
N PRO A 16 -6.99 13.92 -7.27
CA PRO A 16 -7.78 13.47 -6.14
C PRO A 16 -9.27 13.27 -6.47
N TYR A 17 -9.84 14.08 -7.37
CA TYR A 17 -11.24 13.96 -7.78
C TYR A 17 -11.48 12.70 -8.59
N LEU A 18 -10.54 12.35 -9.48
CA LEU A 18 -10.63 11.12 -10.27
C LEU A 18 -10.41 9.89 -9.38
N ILE A 19 -9.50 9.95 -8.42
CA ILE A 19 -9.26 8.87 -7.45
C ILE A 19 -10.51 8.62 -6.59
N HIS A 20 -11.17 9.68 -6.11
CA HIS A 20 -12.44 9.55 -5.39
C HIS A 20 -13.56 8.98 -6.28
N SER A 21 -13.65 9.46 -7.52
CA SER A 21 -14.63 8.95 -8.49
C SER A 21 -14.40 7.49 -8.84
N LEU A 22 -13.14 7.02 -8.84
CA LEU A 22 -12.80 5.61 -9.02
C LEU A 22 -13.31 4.78 -7.84
N THR A 23 -13.16 5.25 -6.60
CA THR A 23 -13.69 4.52 -5.43
C THR A 23 -15.21 4.42 -5.46
N ASP A 24 -15.91 5.49 -5.84
CA ASP A 24 -17.37 5.47 -6.04
C ASP A 24 -17.78 4.53 -7.16
N PHE A 25 -17.03 4.52 -8.27
CA PHE A 25 -17.26 3.62 -9.38
C PHE A 25 -17.06 2.15 -8.97
N LEU A 26 -16.07 1.84 -8.15
CA LEU A 26 -15.82 0.49 -7.66
C LEU A 26 -16.83 0.04 -6.60
N MET A 27 -17.59 0.94 -5.96
CA MET A 27 -18.69 0.55 -5.05
C MET A 27 -19.80 -0.25 -5.76
N VAL A 28 -19.86 -0.23 -7.10
CA VAL A 28 -20.78 -1.09 -7.86
C VAL A 28 -20.40 -2.57 -7.79
N LEU A 29 -19.18 -2.89 -7.34
CA LEU A 29 -18.73 -4.26 -7.18
C LEU A 29 -19.46 -4.93 -6.00
N PRO A 30 -19.84 -6.21 -6.16
CA PRO A 30 -20.71 -6.93 -5.24
C PRO A 30 -20.11 -7.15 -3.85
N THR A 31 -18.78 -7.09 -3.70
CA THR A 31 -18.11 -7.30 -2.41
C THR A 31 -16.95 -6.34 -2.21
N PRO A 32 -16.74 -5.86 -0.97
CA PRO A 32 -15.63 -4.96 -0.65
C PRO A 32 -14.25 -5.57 -0.94
N GLY A 33 -14.10 -6.89 -0.83
CA GLY A 33 -12.85 -7.58 -1.18
C GLY A 33 -12.49 -7.52 -2.67
N GLN A 34 -13.45 -7.30 -3.57
CA GLN A 34 -13.15 -7.07 -4.99
C GLN A 34 -12.63 -5.65 -5.24
N ILE A 35 -13.10 -4.67 -4.47
CA ILE A 35 -12.61 -3.28 -4.52
C ILE A 35 -11.15 -3.26 -4.06
N GLU A 36 -10.87 -3.90 -2.93
CA GLU A 36 -9.52 -4.06 -2.39
C GLU A 36 -8.60 -4.76 -3.40
N GLY A 37 -9.02 -5.89 -3.96
CA GLY A 37 -8.21 -6.63 -4.94
C GLY A 37 -7.86 -5.81 -6.19
N VAL A 38 -8.83 -5.10 -6.78
CA VAL A 38 -8.59 -4.26 -7.96
C VAL A 38 -7.60 -3.14 -7.65
N LEU A 39 -7.78 -2.45 -6.53
CA LEU A 39 -6.91 -1.35 -6.14
C LEU A 39 -5.51 -1.87 -5.77
N GLN A 40 -5.40 -3.03 -5.14
CA GLN A 40 -4.13 -3.61 -4.70
C GLN A 40 -3.32 -4.09 -5.91
N ASP A 41 -3.97 -4.77 -6.86
CA ASP A 41 -3.33 -5.18 -8.10
C ASP A 41 -2.88 -3.98 -8.94
N ALA A 42 -3.68 -2.90 -8.96
CA ALA A 42 -3.29 -1.66 -9.65
C ALA A 42 -2.05 -1.00 -9.03
N VAL A 43 -1.98 -0.91 -7.69
CA VAL A 43 -0.83 -0.36 -6.97
C VAL A 43 0.41 -1.24 -7.15
N ASN A 44 0.27 -2.57 -7.02
CA ASN A 44 1.35 -3.54 -7.26
C ASN A 44 1.92 -3.45 -8.69
N GLN A 45 1.05 -3.26 -9.69
CA GLN A 45 1.50 -3.06 -11.07
C GLN A 45 2.21 -1.72 -11.23
N LEU A 46 1.73 -0.64 -10.60
CA LEU A 46 2.40 0.65 -10.59
C LEU A 46 3.81 0.57 -9.99
N ALA A 47 4.02 -0.24 -8.95
CA ALA A 47 5.35 -0.48 -8.40
C ALA A 47 6.35 -1.01 -9.45
N GLN A 48 5.86 -1.74 -10.45
CA GLN A 48 6.67 -2.33 -11.53
C GLN A 48 6.81 -1.42 -12.75
N ILE A 49 5.75 -0.69 -13.13
CA ILE A 49 5.70 0.07 -14.39
C ILE A 49 5.95 1.57 -14.22
N ASP A 50 5.69 2.14 -13.04
CA ASP A 50 5.81 3.58 -12.76
C ASP A 50 6.03 3.86 -11.27
N ARG A 51 7.29 3.75 -10.86
CA ARG A 51 7.72 3.93 -9.47
C ARG A 51 7.40 5.32 -8.91
N ASN A 52 7.36 6.36 -9.76
CA ASN A 52 7.08 7.72 -9.31
C ASN A 52 5.62 7.85 -8.89
N THR A 53 4.70 7.37 -9.73
CA THR A 53 3.28 7.31 -9.40
C THR A 53 3.04 6.42 -8.18
N HIS A 54 3.71 5.27 -8.10
CA HIS A 54 3.65 4.39 -6.93
C HIS A 54 4.08 5.09 -5.63
N GLN A 55 5.22 5.79 -5.65
CA GLN A 55 5.68 6.54 -4.48
C GLN A 55 4.70 7.64 -4.07
N TRP A 56 4.14 8.38 -5.05
CA TRP A 56 3.14 9.41 -4.78
C TRP A 56 1.91 8.84 -4.08
N ILE A 57 1.45 7.65 -4.48
CA ILE A 57 0.33 6.94 -3.85
C ILE A 57 0.65 6.56 -2.40
N LEU A 58 1.87 6.08 -2.12
CA LEU A 58 2.31 5.76 -0.76
C LEU A 58 2.39 7.00 0.14
N GLU A 59 2.70 8.17 -0.44
CA GLU A 59 2.70 9.46 0.26
C GLU A 59 1.28 10.00 0.50
N HIS A 60 0.32 9.60 -0.34
CA HIS A 60 -1.08 10.02 -0.29
C HIS A 60 -2.06 8.84 -0.06
N SER A 61 -1.66 7.87 0.77
CA SER A 61 -2.43 6.64 1.02
C SER A 61 -3.82 6.89 1.60
N GLY A 62 -4.06 8.07 2.19
CA GLY A 62 -5.36 8.48 2.71
C GLY A 62 -6.48 8.51 1.67
N TYR A 63 -6.18 8.62 0.37
CA TYR A 63 -7.20 8.56 -0.68
C TYR A 63 -7.71 7.15 -0.97
N LEU A 64 -6.96 6.12 -0.57
CA LEU A 64 -7.30 4.72 -0.78
C LEU A 64 -7.79 4.04 0.51
N MET A 65 -7.69 4.71 1.66
CA MET A 65 -8.32 4.26 2.90
C MET A 65 -9.84 4.50 2.87
N PRO A 66 -10.66 3.57 3.40
CA PRO A 66 -10.29 2.36 4.16
C PRO A 66 -10.06 1.12 3.28
N TYR A 67 -10.12 1.23 1.96
CA TYR A 67 -10.13 0.08 1.06
C TYR A 67 -8.79 -0.64 0.97
N ILE A 68 -7.67 0.06 1.17
CA ILE A 68 -6.33 -0.55 1.24
C ILE A 68 -5.51 0.05 2.39
N ASP A 69 -4.88 -0.81 3.17
CA ASP A 69 -3.80 -0.43 4.09
C ASP A 69 -2.44 -0.52 3.39
N LEU A 70 -2.05 0.57 2.72
CA LEU A 70 -0.76 0.68 2.03
C LEU A 70 0.43 0.91 2.98
N LEU A 71 0.18 1.16 4.27
CA LEU A 71 1.24 1.44 5.23
C LEU A 71 2.05 0.17 5.56
N GLN A 72 1.49 -1.02 5.34
CA GLN A 72 2.26 -2.27 5.42
C GLN A 72 3.34 -2.39 4.34
N GLU A 73 3.14 -1.84 3.14
CA GLU A 73 4.10 -2.01 2.04
C GLU A 73 5.38 -1.18 2.24
N LYS A 74 5.28 -0.05 2.96
CA LYS A 74 6.47 0.71 3.40
C LYS A 74 7.41 -0.10 4.30
N SER A 75 6.97 -1.26 4.81
CA SER A 75 7.77 -2.16 5.65
C SER A 75 8.49 -3.27 4.87
N GLY A 76 8.85 -3.02 3.60
CA GLY A 76 9.95 -3.73 2.92
C GLY A 76 11.33 -3.60 3.61
N GLN A 77 11.39 -3.04 4.82
CA GLN A 77 12.45 -3.26 5.81
C GLN A 77 11.82 -3.73 7.12
N SER A 78 11.96 -5.04 7.37
CA SER A 78 11.94 -5.69 8.67
C SER A 78 10.83 -5.26 9.62
N SER A 79 9.74 -6.02 9.65
CA SER A 79 8.94 -6.22 10.86
C SER A 79 9.82 -6.82 11.95
N VAL A 80 10.70 -6.01 12.55
CA VAL A 80 11.24 -6.27 13.89
C VAL A 80 10.12 -5.85 14.83
N CYS A 81 9.42 -6.84 15.38
CA CYS A 81 8.50 -6.60 16.48
C CYS A 81 9.26 -5.81 17.57
N PRO A 82 8.64 -4.83 18.26
CA PRO A 82 9.30 -4.07 19.33
C PRO A 82 9.91 -4.95 20.45
N SER A 83 9.49 -6.22 20.54
CA SER A 83 10.04 -7.23 21.43
C SER A 83 11.41 -7.79 21.04
N ASP A 84 11.87 -7.64 19.79
CA ASP A 84 13.17 -8.15 19.33
C ASP A 84 14.36 -7.24 19.70
N TRP A 85 14.11 -5.96 20.00
CA TRP A 85 15.18 -5.04 20.41
C TRP A 85 15.73 -5.35 21.81
N ILE A 86 14.89 -5.93 22.68
CA ILE A 86 15.29 -6.23 24.07
C ILE A 86 16.22 -7.46 24.10
N ASN A 87 16.02 -8.45 23.24
CA ASN A 87 16.83 -9.68 23.26
C ASN A 87 18.20 -9.55 22.56
N SER A 88 18.40 -8.59 21.67
CA SER A 88 19.72 -8.38 21.05
C SER A 88 20.74 -7.67 21.95
N ASN A 89 20.29 -6.97 23.00
CA ASN A 89 21.19 -6.23 23.91
C ASN A 89 21.52 -6.96 25.21
N LEU A 90 20.93 -8.13 25.48
CA LEU A 90 21.18 -8.89 26.71
C LEU A 90 22.26 -9.98 26.57
N ASN A 91 22.71 -10.33 25.36
CA ASN A 91 23.72 -11.37 25.14
C ASN A 91 25.17 -10.87 25.03
N THR A 92 25.44 -9.58 25.26
CA THR A 92 26.81 -9.02 25.16
C THR A 92 27.39 -8.58 26.51
N ALA A 93 26.70 -8.83 27.62
CA ALA A 93 27.11 -8.39 28.96
C ALA A 93 27.51 -9.51 29.93
N GLU A 94 27.78 -10.75 29.45
CA GLU A 94 28.25 -11.86 30.30
C GLU A 94 29.55 -12.53 29.80
N PHE A 95 30.49 -11.75 29.26
CA PHE A 95 31.86 -12.24 29.06
C PHE A 95 32.86 -11.14 29.38
N LEU A 96 32.98 -10.75 30.65
CA LEU A 96 34.19 -10.18 31.27
C LEU A 96 33.92 -10.00 32.78
N ALA A 97 34.02 -11.08 33.54
CA ALA A 97 34.31 -11.05 34.98
C ALA A 97 35.12 -12.30 35.35
#